data_AF-A0A2U2N634-F1
#
_entry.id   AF-A0A2U2N634-F1
#
_cell.length_a   1.000
_cell.length_b   1.000
_cell.length_c   1.000
_cell.angle_alpha   90.00
_cell.angle_beta   90.00
_cell.angle_gamma   90.00
#
_symmetry.space_group_name_H-M   'P 1'
#
loop_
_entity.id
_entity.type
_entity.pdbx_description
1 polymer ?
#
loop_
_entity_poly.entity_id
_entity_poly.type
_entity_poly.pdbx_seq_one_letter_code
_entity_poly.pdbx_strand_id
1 'polypeptide(L)'
;MAGRLGPDRTSEIISSRRTRGVPSSVQPATIARAVAAGIGGVMSADGEIVELARSAPVVVFHSPVTDLAGLDQRLDQAGLRWRAVELGMGDSDNRARFQALKALTGSGTLPQVFMDGRYVGGLREAMARLDAGTPRRGAPAAAAWMGYLGLLPFAAGALGVWFGPAWVAGWLAAYGAVILSFVGAVHWGLAVADARPAPETFYASVVPALVGWAALLVPVIVALPVLAAAFVLWRYWEYQHARTTLPRWFRRLRTALTVGAAASLAIAWPALLPLSGG
;
A
#
# COMPACT_ATOMS: atom_id res chain seq x y z
N MET A 1 -22.41 -69.20 3.31
CA MET A 1 -23.15 -68.21 4.11
C MET A 1 -23.08 -66.87 3.39
N ALA A 2 -24.07 -66.59 2.56
CA ALA A 2 -24.25 -65.34 1.85
C ALA A 2 -25.66 -64.84 2.18
N GLY A 3 -25.77 -63.62 2.72
CA GLY A 3 -27.03 -63.11 3.23
C GLY A 3 -27.04 -61.59 3.36
N ARG A 4 -27.66 -60.96 2.34
CA ARG A 4 -28.49 -59.74 2.32
C ARG A 4 -27.93 -58.41 2.88
N LEU A 5 -28.23 -57.35 2.10
CA LEU A 5 -28.78 -56.01 2.44
C LEU A 5 -28.33 -55.09 1.28
N GLY A 6 -29.17 -54.69 0.32
CA GLY A 6 -30.31 -53.77 0.48
C GLY A 6 -29.81 -52.32 0.23
N PRO A 7 -30.25 -51.59 -0.82
CA PRO A 7 -29.73 -50.27 -1.11
C PRO A 7 -30.14 -49.27 -0.01
N ASP A 8 -29.14 -48.62 0.58
CA ASP A 8 -29.30 -47.73 1.72
C ASP A 8 -30.00 -46.42 1.29
N ARG A 9 -31.30 -46.38 1.57
CA ARG A 9 -32.10 -45.15 1.64
C ARG A 9 -31.67 -44.38 2.88
N THR A 10 -30.68 -43.51 2.72
CA THR A 10 -30.34 -42.48 3.74
C THR A 10 -29.98 -41.16 3.07
N SER A 11 -30.77 -40.78 2.07
CA SER A 11 -30.88 -39.41 1.56
C SER A 11 -32.20 -38.78 2.04
N GLU A 12 -32.52 -38.95 3.33
CA GLU A 12 -33.77 -38.44 3.89
C GLU A 12 -33.57 -38.00 5.36
N ILE A 13 -32.51 -37.23 5.63
CA ILE A 13 -32.40 -36.41 6.84
C ILE A 13 -31.78 -35.06 6.44
N ILE A 14 -32.49 -34.31 5.58
CA ILE A 14 -32.35 -32.85 5.52
C ILE A 14 -33.64 -32.28 6.11
N SER A 15 -33.65 -32.33 7.44
CA SER A 15 -34.52 -31.54 8.30
C SER A 15 -34.42 -30.06 7.90
N SER A 16 -35.50 -29.58 7.28
CA SER A 16 -36.25 -28.42 7.79
C SER A 16 -35.44 -27.29 8.44
N ARG A 17 -34.60 -26.58 7.66
CA ARG A 17 -34.32 -25.16 7.94
C ARG A 17 -35.13 -24.28 7.02
N ARG A 18 -36.32 -23.96 7.52
CA ARG A 18 -37.16 -22.83 7.16
C ARG A 18 -36.27 -21.61 6.88
N THR A 19 -36.21 -21.22 5.61
CA THR A 19 -35.65 -19.95 5.14
C THR A 19 -36.42 -18.82 5.81
N ARG A 20 -35.87 -18.30 6.90
CA ARG A 20 -36.37 -17.10 7.55
C ARG A 20 -35.98 -15.95 6.62
N GLY A 21 -36.94 -15.56 5.77
CA GLY A 21 -36.79 -14.42 4.86
C GLY A 21 -36.31 -13.20 5.64
N VAL A 22 -35.23 -12.60 5.14
CA VAL A 22 -34.83 -11.25 5.50
C VAL A 22 -35.99 -10.34 5.09
N PRO A 23 -36.59 -9.53 5.99
CA PRO A 23 -37.60 -8.57 5.59
C PRO A 23 -36.93 -7.47 4.76
N SER A 24 -36.99 -7.61 3.44
CA SER A 24 -36.75 -6.53 2.49
C SER A 24 -38.01 -5.67 2.41
N SER A 25 -38.07 -4.59 3.19
CA SER A 25 -38.83 -3.37 2.86
C SER A 25 -38.83 -2.38 4.03
N VAL A 26 -37.75 -1.59 4.15
CA VAL A 26 -37.93 -0.22 4.65
C VAL A 26 -38.46 0.57 3.46
N GLN A 27 -39.78 0.81 3.45
CA GLN A 27 -40.45 1.55 2.40
C GLN A 27 -39.96 3.01 2.38
N PRO A 28 -39.57 3.57 1.22
CA PRO A 28 -39.12 4.96 1.09
C PRO A 28 -40.18 6.01 1.47
N ALA A 29 -41.46 5.61 1.53
CA ALA A 29 -42.59 6.52 1.67
C ALA A 29 -42.78 7.12 3.08
N THR A 30 -42.28 6.46 4.13
CA THR A 30 -42.38 6.99 5.51
C THR A 30 -41.42 8.16 5.74
N ILE A 31 -40.28 8.19 5.02
CA ILE A 31 -39.26 9.25 5.13
C ILE A 31 -39.78 10.57 4.52
N ALA A 32 -40.54 10.49 3.42
CA ALA A 32 -41.07 11.68 2.74
C ALA A 32 -42.12 12.44 3.57
N ARG A 33 -42.85 11.74 4.45
CA ARG A 33 -43.92 12.36 5.25
C ARG A 33 -43.41 13.09 6.50
N ALA A 34 -42.20 12.79 6.97
CA ALA A 34 -41.55 13.52 8.06
C ALA A 34 -40.93 14.86 7.58
N VAL A 35 -40.47 14.91 6.33
CA VAL A 35 -39.83 16.10 5.73
C VAL A 35 -40.86 17.20 5.41
N ALA A 36 -42.10 16.84 5.12
CA ALA A 36 -43.14 17.79 4.73
C ALA A 36 -43.88 18.47 5.91
N ALA A 37 -43.64 18.05 7.16
CA ALA A 37 -44.44 18.48 8.32
C ALA A 37 -43.72 19.41 9.32
N GLY A 38 -42.51 19.89 9.03
CA GLY A 38 -41.66 20.54 10.05
C GLY A 38 -40.89 21.76 9.59
N ILE A 39 -41.52 22.73 8.93
CA ILE A 39 -40.92 24.05 8.71
C ILE A 39 -41.11 24.85 10.02
N GLY A 40 -40.22 24.63 10.99
CA GLY A 40 -40.20 25.36 12.27
C GLY A 40 -39.99 24.54 13.55
N GLY A 41 -39.48 23.30 13.47
CA GLY A 41 -39.25 22.44 14.64
C GLY A 41 -37.77 22.09 14.82
N VAL A 42 -37.31 22.06 16.08
CA VAL A 42 -36.02 21.49 16.50
C VAL A 42 -35.79 20.16 15.76
N MET A 43 -34.72 20.05 14.98
CA MET A 43 -34.36 18.80 14.30
C MET A 43 -34.19 17.69 15.34
N SER A 44 -34.85 16.55 15.12
CA SER A 44 -34.62 15.35 15.94
C SER A 44 -33.16 14.88 15.76
N ALA A 45 -32.55 14.40 16.84
CA ALA A 45 -31.19 13.83 16.82
C ALA A 45 -31.03 12.74 15.73
N ASP A 46 -32.09 12.00 15.41
CA ASP A 46 -32.09 11.01 14.33
C ASP A 46 -31.93 11.64 12.94
N GLY A 47 -32.61 12.76 12.69
CA GLY A 47 -32.52 13.49 11.43
C GLY A 47 -31.15 14.16 11.26
N GLU A 48 -30.62 14.71 12.36
CA GLU A 48 -29.30 15.34 12.39
C GLU A 48 -28.18 14.32 12.09
N ILE A 49 -28.23 13.11 12.66
CA ILE A 49 -27.24 12.06 12.37
C ILE A 49 -27.26 11.63 10.91
N VAL A 50 -28.44 11.50 10.30
CA VAL A 50 -28.57 11.13 8.87
C VAL A 50 -27.98 12.22 7.97
N GLU A 51 -28.22 13.48 8.30
CA GLU A 51 -27.63 14.61 7.56
C GLU A 51 -26.11 14.67 7.73
N LEU A 52 -25.61 14.52 8.96
CA LEU A 52 -24.18 14.45 9.26
C LEU A 52 -23.51 13.30 8.51
N ALA A 53 -24.10 12.11 8.47
CA ALA A 53 -23.57 10.96 7.75
C ALA A 53 -23.48 11.17 6.22
N ARG A 54 -24.20 12.15 5.67
CA ARG A 54 -24.19 12.52 4.24
C ARG A 54 -23.42 13.81 3.95
N SER A 55 -22.88 14.46 4.99
CA SER A 55 -22.17 15.75 4.85
C SER A 55 -20.87 15.66 4.05
N ALA A 56 -20.29 14.47 3.92
CA ALA A 56 -19.11 14.21 3.11
C ALA A 56 -19.17 12.80 2.49
N PRO A 57 -18.39 12.53 1.42
CA PRO A 57 -18.24 11.18 0.86
C PRO A 57 -17.79 10.15 1.90
N VAL A 58 -16.95 10.53 2.86
CA VAL A 58 -16.60 9.68 4.01
C VAL A 58 -16.82 10.44 5.31
N VAL A 59 -17.59 9.87 6.24
CA VAL A 59 -17.87 10.48 7.55
C VAL A 59 -17.49 9.50 8.65
N VAL A 60 -16.71 9.96 9.62
CA VAL A 60 -16.25 9.15 10.75
C VAL A 60 -16.78 9.73 12.05
N PHE A 61 -17.66 8.99 12.72
CA PHE A 61 -18.08 9.30 14.08
C PHE A 61 -17.10 8.66 15.05
N HIS A 62 -16.46 9.44 15.92
CA HIS A 62 -15.46 8.96 16.86
C HIS A 62 -15.60 9.62 18.23
N SER A 63 -14.98 9.05 19.26
CA SER A 63 -14.88 9.71 20.57
C SER A 63 -13.62 10.60 20.63
N PRO A 64 -13.52 11.53 21.60
CA PRO A 64 -12.36 12.43 21.72
C PRO A 64 -11.02 11.69 21.92
N VAL A 65 -11.07 10.47 22.45
CA VAL A 65 -9.90 9.63 22.75
C VAL A 65 -9.66 8.53 21.72
N THR A 66 -10.44 8.50 20.64
CA THR A 66 -10.32 7.47 19.60
C THR A 66 -9.17 7.79 18.65
N ASP A 67 -8.18 6.90 18.60
CA ASP A 67 -7.18 6.87 17.52
C ASP A 67 -7.84 6.33 16.23
N LEU A 68 -7.75 7.09 15.13
CA LEU A 68 -8.27 6.70 13.81
C LEU A 68 -7.40 5.66 13.08
N ALA A 69 -6.28 5.24 13.69
CA ALA A 69 -5.40 4.18 13.20
C ALA A 69 -4.96 4.37 11.74
N GLY A 70 -4.72 5.63 11.33
CA GLY A 70 -4.25 6.01 10.00
C GLY A 70 -5.33 6.07 8.90
N LEU A 71 -6.61 5.95 9.25
CA LEU A 71 -7.71 6.08 8.28
C LEU A 71 -7.76 7.47 7.65
N ASP A 72 -7.54 8.51 8.45
CA ASP A 72 -7.41 9.91 8.06
C ASP A 72 -6.32 10.11 6.98
N GLN A 73 -5.11 9.62 7.25
CA GLN A 73 -3.99 9.73 6.31
C GLN A 73 -4.30 9.00 4.99
N ARG A 74 -4.96 7.84 5.04
CA ARG A 74 -5.35 7.09 3.84
C ARG A 74 -6.42 7.79 3.02
N LEU A 75 -7.38 8.44 3.67
CA LEU A 75 -8.42 9.22 3.00
C LEU A 75 -7.80 10.44 2.30
N ASP A 76 -6.87 11.13 2.97
CA ASP A 76 -6.14 12.26 2.40
C ASP A 76 -5.27 11.83 1.20
N GLN A 77 -4.54 10.72 1.31
CA GLN A 77 -3.73 10.15 0.22
C GLN A 77 -4.59 9.74 -0.98
N ALA A 78 -5.81 9.26 -0.75
CA ALA A 78 -6.76 8.92 -1.79
C ALA A 78 -7.42 10.17 -2.42
N GLY A 79 -7.19 11.37 -1.86
CA GLY A 79 -7.83 12.62 -2.27
C GLY A 79 -9.33 12.62 -1.99
N LEU A 80 -9.79 11.81 -1.04
CA LEU A 80 -11.21 11.71 -0.69
C LEU A 80 -11.56 12.79 0.31
N ARG A 81 -12.63 13.55 0.02
CA ARG A 81 -13.18 14.48 1.00
C ARG A 81 -13.81 13.68 2.14
N TRP A 82 -13.37 13.94 3.36
CA TRP A 82 -13.90 13.28 4.54
C TRP A 82 -14.17 14.26 5.68
N ARG A 83 -14.98 13.83 6.63
CA ARG A 83 -15.33 14.61 7.83
C ARG A 83 -15.28 13.76 9.08
N ALA A 84 -14.58 14.25 10.10
CA ALA A 84 -14.63 13.71 11.45
C ALA A 84 -15.76 14.38 12.25
N VAL A 85 -16.58 13.58 12.94
CA VAL A 85 -17.61 14.05 13.87
C VAL A 85 -17.29 13.48 15.25
N GLU A 86 -16.89 14.36 16.15
CA GLU A 86 -16.56 13.98 17.53
C GLU A 86 -17.83 13.87 18.38
N LEU A 87 -17.96 12.77 19.11
CA LEU A 87 -19.05 12.49 20.04
C LEU A 87 -18.47 12.31 21.46
N GLY A 88 -18.34 13.41 22.18
CA GLY A 88 -17.93 13.40 23.59
C GLY A 88 -19.07 13.01 24.53
N MET A 89 -18.83 12.12 25.49
CA MET A 89 -19.87 11.64 26.43
C MET A 89 -20.28 12.66 27.50
N GLY A 90 -19.58 13.80 27.59
CA GLY A 90 -19.84 14.85 28.59
C GLY A 90 -21.14 15.63 28.36
N ASP A 91 -21.64 15.65 27.13
CA ASP A 91 -22.79 16.46 26.70
C ASP A 91 -24.05 15.60 26.49
N SER A 92 -25.21 16.07 26.94
CA SER A 92 -26.51 15.43 26.72
C SER A 92 -26.84 15.29 25.24
N ASP A 93 -26.45 16.28 24.43
CA ASP A 93 -26.78 16.29 23.00
C ASP A 93 -25.94 15.25 22.25
N ASN A 94 -24.67 15.11 22.60
CA ASN A 94 -23.81 14.06 22.05
C ASN A 94 -24.24 12.65 22.49
N ARG A 95 -24.78 12.50 23.71
CA ARG A 95 -25.38 11.23 24.13
C ARG A 95 -26.62 10.89 23.30
N ALA A 96 -27.48 11.87 23.02
CA ALA A 96 -28.64 11.68 22.14
C ALA A 96 -28.22 11.30 20.72
N ARG A 97 -27.23 12.00 20.15
CA ARG A 97 -26.61 11.69 18.86
C ARG A 97 -26.02 10.28 18.81
N PHE A 98 -25.33 9.84 19.86
CA PHE A 98 -24.81 8.47 19.93
C PHE A 98 -25.92 7.40 19.97
N GLN A 99 -27.01 7.66 20.69
CA GLN A 99 -28.15 6.74 20.71
C GLN A 99 -28.87 6.68 19.36
N ALA A 100 -29.06 7.81 18.70
CA ALA A 100 -29.57 7.90 17.34
C ALA A 100 -28.69 7.12 16.36
N LEU A 101 -27.37 7.30 16.46
CA LEU A 101 -26.39 6.57 15.65
C LEU A 101 -26.47 5.05 15.88
N LYS A 102 -26.57 4.62 17.15
CA LYS A 102 -26.74 3.21 17.52
C LYS A 102 -28.04 2.62 16.99
N ALA A 103 -29.14 3.38 17.02
CA ALA A 103 -30.43 2.96 16.46
C ALA A 103 -30.35 2.81 14.93
N LEU A 104 -29.61 3.69 14.26
CA LEU A 104 -29.43 3.68 12.81
C LEU A 104 -28.54 2.53 12.32
N THR A 105 -27.43 2.26 13.00
CA THR A 105 -26.42 1.29 12.55
C THR A 105 -26.53 -0.08 13.19
N GLY A 106 -27.23 -0.17 14.32
CA GLY A 106 -27.21 -1.35 15.20
C GLY A 106 -25.89 -1.55 15.94
N SER A 107 -24.88 -0.70 15.73
CA SER A 107 -23.57 -0.80 16.38
C SER A 107 -23.54 -0.02 17.68
N GLY A 108 -23.14 -0.69 18.76
CA GLY A 108 -23.01 -0.10 20.09
C GLY A 108 -21.62 0.49 20.39
N THR A 109 -20.73 0.56 19.40
CA THR A 109 -19.34 0.99 19.61
C THR A 109 -18.95 2.09 18.64
N LEU A 110 -18.08 3.00 19.09
CA LEU A 110 -17.35 3.95 18.26
C LEU A 110 -15.93 3.43 18.03
N PRO A 111 -15.27 3.79 16.93
CA PRO A 111 -15.74 4.65 15.85
C PRO A 111 -16.66 3.94 14.85
N GLN A 112 -17.55 4.72 14.21
CA GLN A 112 -18.45 4.25 13.15
C GLN A 112 -18.22 5.06 11.87
N VAL A 113 -17.98 4.36 10.76
CA VAL A 113 -17.63 4.97 9.47
C VAL A 113 -18.76 4.82 8.47
N PHE A 114 -19.06 5.91 7.78
CA PHE A 114 -20.00 5.99 6.68
C PHE A 114 -19.27 6.36 5.40
N MET A 115 -19.65 5.73 4.28
CA MET A 115 -19.19 6.06 2.94
C MET A 115 -20.41 6.26 2.04
N ASP A 116 -20.51 7.40 1.38
CA ASP A 116 -21.64 7.82 0.55
C ASP A 116 -22.98 7.70 1.30
N GLY A 117 -23.00 8.08 2.58
CA GLY A 117 -24.17 8.01 3.45
C GLY A 117 -24.58 6.60 3.87
N ARG A 118 -23.80 5.56 3.57
CA ARG A 118 -24.03 4.18 3.99
C ARG A 118 -23.08 3.77 5.10
N TYR A 119 -23.61 3.14 6.13
CA TYR A 119 -22.78 2.58 7.21
C TYR A 119 -21.90 1.43 6.67
N VAL A 120 -20.59 1.52 6.94
CA VAL A 120 -19.59 0.55 6.46
C VAL A 120 -19.10 -0.37 7.58
N GLY A 121 -19.02 0.14 8.81
CA GLY A 121 -18.46 -0.58 9.95
C GLY A 121 -17.56 0.30 10.80
N GLY A 122 -16.61 -0.32 11.51
CA GLY A 122 -15.54 0.38 12.22
C GLY A 122 -14.36 0.72 11.30
N LEU A 123 -13.23 1.10 11.88
CA LEU A 123 -12.02 1.49 11.13
C LEU A 123 -11.49 0.36 10.24
N ARG A 124 -11.55 -0.89 10.72
CA ARG A 124 -10.99 -2.06 9.99
C ARG A 124 -11.78 -2.32 8.71
N GLU A 125 -13.10 -2.31 8.79
CA GLU A 125 -13.99 -2.51 7.64
C GLU A 125 -13.89 -1.34 6.65
N ALA A 126 -13.78 -0.11 7.15
CA ALA A 126 -13.56 1.07 6.34
C ALA A 126 -12.24 1.00 5.54
N MET A 127 -11.13 0.65 6.20
CA MET A 127 -9.84 0.46 5.53
C MET A 127 -9.92 -0.61 4.44
N ALA A 128 -10.55 -1.76 4.73
CA ALA A 128 -10.69 -2.84 3.76
C ALA A 128 -11.50 -2.41 2.52
N ARG A 129 -12.52 -1.57 2.69
CA ARG A 129 -13.31 -1.01 1.57
C ARG A 129 -12.52 -0.02 0.73
N LEU A 130 -11.73 0.85 1.36
CA LEU A 130 -10.85 1.78 0.65
C LEU A 130 -9.79 1.03 -0.18
N ASP A 131 -9.20 -0.02 0.38
CA ASP A 131 -8.23 -0.88 -0.30
C ASP A 131 -8.86 -1.71 -1.42
N ALA A 132 -10.14 -2.09 -1.30
CA ALA A 132 -10.88 -2.81 -2.35
C ALA A 132 -11.34 -1.88 -3.50
N GLY A 133 -11.66 -0.63 -3.19
CA GLY A 133 -12.16 0.37 -4.14
C GLY A 133 -11.07 1.14 -4.90
N THR A 134 -9.82 1.10 -4.44
CA THR A 134 -8.70 1.70 -5.18
C THR A 134 -8.33 0.78 -6.36
N PRO A 135 -8.56 1.19 -7.63
CA PRO A 135 -8.13 0.38 -8.76
C PRO A 135 -6.62 0.15 -8.65
N ARG A 136 -6.18 -1.11 -8.77
CA ARG A 136 -4.76 -1.48 -8.90
C ARG A 136 -4.25 -0.90 -10.22
N ARG A 137 -3.98 0.41 -10.25
CA ARG A 137 -3.33 1.04 -11.38
C ARG A 137 -1.97 0.36 -11.53
N GLY A 138 -1.74 -0.25 -12.70
CA GLY A 138 -0.41 -0.69 -13.09
C GLY A 138 0.58 0.47 -12.95
N ALA A 139 1.88 0.16 -12.92
CA ALA A 139 2.93 1.18 -12.89
C ALA A 139 2.57 2.32 -13.85
N PRO A 140 2.65 3.60 -13.44
CA PRO A 140 2.55 4.71 -14.38
C PRO A 140 3.52 4.40 -15.53
N ALA A 141 3.04 4.34 -16.77
CA ALA A 141 3.88 3.90 -17.91
C ALA A 141 5.20 4.71 -17.99
N ALA A 142 5.12 5.98 -17.58
CA ALA A 142 6.25 6.88 -17.35
C ALA A 142 7.35 6.27 -16.44
N ALA A 143 6.99 5.71 -15.29
CA ALA A 143 7.96 5.16 -14.33
C ALA A 143 8.62 3.87 -14.85
N ALA A 144 7.88 3.04 -15.58
CA ALA A 144 8.42 1.80 -16.15
C ALA A 144 9.44 2.09 -17.25
N TRP A 145 9.11 2.97 -18.21
CA TRP A 145 10.01 3.28 -19.32
C TRP A 145 11.29 3.98 -18.84
N MET A 146 11.17 4.94 -17.91
CA MET A 146 12.34 5.62 -17.32
C MET A 146 13.25 4.65 -16.59
N GLY A 147 12.67 3.68 -15.87
CA GLY A 147 13.43 2.63 -15.20
C GLY A 147 14.26 1.81 -16.19
N TYR A 148 13.65 1.29 -17.26
CA TYR A 148 14.35 0.49 -18.26
C TYR A 148 15.38 1.30 -19.05
N LEU A 149 15.12 2.58 -19.29
CA LEU A 149 16.10 3.46 -19.95
C LEU A 149 17.39 3.59 -19.12
N GLY A 150 17.28 3.51 -17.80
CA GLY A 150 18.43 3.47 -16.89
C GLY A 150 19.35 2.25 -17.08
N LEU A 151 18.93 1.19 -17.76
CA LEU A 151 19.79 0.05 -18.12
C LEU A 151 20.63 0.28 -19.37
N LEU A 152 20.28 1.26 -20.22
CA LEU A 152 21.02 1.51 -21.46
C LEU A 152 22.50 1.83 -21.20
N PRO A 153 22.87 2.69 -20.24
CA PRO A 153 24.29 2.96 -19.99
C PRO A 153 25.03 1.76 -19.39
N PHE A 154 24.34 0.88 -18.66
CA PHE A 154 24.92 -0.40 -18.21
C PHE A 154 25.23 -1.33 -19.38
N ALA A 155 24.27 -1.52 -20.28
CA ALA A 155 24.45 -2.36 -21.46
C ALA A 155 25.54 -1.80 -22.40
N ALA A 156 25.48 -0.50 -22.67
CA ALA A 156 26.47 0.19 -23.50
C ALA A 156 27.87 0.15 -22.86
N GLY A 157 27.97 0.40 -21.56
CA GLY A 157 29.23 0.32 -20.82
C GLY A 157 29.80 -1.10 -20.83
N ALA A 158 28.97 -2.12 -20.59
CA ALA A 158 29.43 -3.52 -20.62
C ALA A 158 30.00 -3.90 -21.99
N LEU A 159 29.31 -3.58 -23.09
CA LEU A 159 29.83 -3.80 -24.44
C LEU A 159 31.08 -2.96 -24.72
N GLY A 160 31.10 -1.71 -24.27
CA GLY A 160 32.21 -0.80 -24.47
C GLY A 160 33.49 -1.21 -23.71
N VAL A 161 33.39 -1.95 -22.61
CA VAL A 161 34.58 -2.53 -21.95
C VAL A 161 35.20 -3.64 -22.80
N TRP A 162 34.41 -4.39 -23.57
CA TRP A 162 34.91 -5.46 -24.44
C TRP A 162 35.49 -4.96 -25.76
N PHE A 163 34.86 -3.95 -26.36
CA PHE A 163 35.18 -3.52 -27.72
C PHE A 163 35.72 -2.09 -27.83
N GLY A 164 35.68 -1.35 -26.72
CA GLY A 164 36.03 0.06 -26.68
C GLY A 164 37.27 0.36 -25.84
N PRO A 165 37.51 1.66 -25.56
CA PRO A 165 38.65 2.09 -24.79
C PRO A 165 38.60 1.63 -23.32
N ALA A 166 39.76 1.40 -22.72
CA ALA A 166 39.87 0.95 -21.32
C ALA A 166 39.20 1.88 -20.30
N TRP A 167 39.10 3.19 -20.58
CA TRP A 167 38.46 4.16 -19.69
C TRP A 167 36.94 3.96 -19.55
N VAL A 168 36.29 3.23 -20.47
CA VAL A 168 34.85 2.94 -20.41
C VAL A 168 34.49 2.16 -19.14
N ALA A 169 35.40 1.33 -18.62
CA ALA A 169 35.20 0.61 -17.38
C ALA A 169 35.01 1.57 -16.19
N GLY A 170 35.74 2.69 -16.17
CA GLY A 170 35.59 3.74 -15.16
C GLY A 170 34.23 4.43 -15.24
N TRP A 171 33.72 4.67 -16.46
CA TRP A 171 32.38 5.23 -16.65
C TRP A 171 31.29 4.27 -16.19
N LEU A 172 31.44 2.97 -16.50
CA LEU A 172 30.52 1.94 -16.05
C LEU A 172 30.49 1.85 -14.52
N ALA A 173 31.64 1.90 -13.86
CA ALA A 173 31.73 1.91 -12.40
C ALA A 173 31.09 3.18 -11.80
N ALA A 174 31.41 4.36 -12.35
CA ALA A 174 30.84 5.64 -11.92
C ALA A 174 29.31 5.65 -12.04
N TYR A 175 28.79 5.21 -13.19
CA TYR A 175 27.35 5.09 -13.40
C TYR A 175 26.71 4.08 -12.44
N GLY A 176 27.38 2.94 -12.21
CA GLY A 176 26.96 1.94 -11.22
C GLY A 176 26.81 2.52 -9.82
N ALA A 177 27.79 3.31 -9.37
CA ALA A 177 27.75 3.99 -8.07
C ALA A 177 26.61 5.03 -7.98
N VAL A 178 26.38 5.82 -9.04
CA VAL A 178 25.28 6.79 -9.11
C VAL A 178 23.92 6.09 -9.01
N ILE A 179 23.73 5.00 -9.76
CA ILE A 179 22.46 4.26 -9.69
C ILE A 179 22.30 3.63 -8.31
N LEU A 180 23.36 3.06 -7.72
CA LEU A 180 23.33 2.49 -6.39
C LEU A 180 22.95 3.52 -5.31
N SER A 181 23.41 4.77 -5.43
CA SER A 181 23.00 5.85 -4.52
C SER A 181 21.51 6.19 -4.66
N PHE A 182 21.00 6.23 -5.89
CA PHE A 182 19.57 6.45 -6.14
C PHE A 182 18.69 5.34 -5.53
N VAL A 183 19.18 4.10 -5.52
CA VAL A 183 18.51 2.99 -4.81
C VAL A 183 18.34 3.28 -3.32
N GLY A 184 19.41 3.74 -2.67
CA GLY A 184 19.37 4.11 -1.26
C GLY A 184 18.36 5.24 -1.02
N ALA A 185 18.42 6.29 -1.82
CA ALA A 185 17.57 7.47 -1.69
C ALA A 185 16.05 7.15 -1.68
N VAL A 186 15.61 6.09 -2.38
CA VAL A 186 14.20 5.64 -2.33
C VAL A 186 13.73 5.35 -0.91
N HIS A 187 14.58 4.78 -0.05
CA HIS A 187 14.21 4.42 1.32
C HIS A 187 14.02 5.65 2.20
N TRP A 188 14.83 6.68 1.99
CA TRP A 188 14.63 7.96 2.67
C TRP A 188 13.29 8.59 2.27
N GLY A 189 12.96 8.59 0.98
CA GLY A 189 11.67 9.08 0.49
C GLY A 189 10.49 8.31 1.07
N LEU A 190 10.61 6.99 1.24
CA LEU A 190 9.59 6.17 1.90
C LEU A 190 9.48 6.48 3.41
N ALA A 191 10.61 6.69 4.09
CA ALA A 191 10.64 7.02 5.51
C ALA A 191 9.93 8.35 5.80
N VAL A 192 10.08 9.35 4.92
CA VAL A 192 9.39 10.65 5.07
C VAL A 192 7.87 10.52 4.91
N ALA A 193 7.38 9.53 4.16
CA ALA A 193 5.95 9.29 3.98
C ALA A 193 5.32 8.47 5.13
N ASP A 194 6.12 7.89 6.02
CA ASP A 194 5.67 7.09 7.15
C ASP A 194 5.52 7.96 8.40
N ALA A 195 4.45 7.74 9.18
CA ALA A 195 4.20 8.48 10.41
C ALA A 195 5.11 8.04 11.56
N ARG A 196 5.63 6.81 11.51
CA ARG A 196 6.57 6.27 12.51
C ARG A 196 7.70 5.47 11.84
N PRO A 197 8.61 6.14 11.13
CA PRO A 197 9.64 5.45 10.37
C PRO A 197 10.60 4.70 11.31
N ALA A 198 10.86 3.43 10.99
CA ALA A 198 11.91 2.67 11.66
C ALA A 198 13.30 3.30 11.39
N PRO A 199 14.19 3.40 12.40
CA PRO A 199 15.54 3.93 12.22
C PRO A 199 16.34 3.22 11.12
N GLU A 200 16.09 1.93 10.95
CA GLU A 200 16.70 1.06 9.93
C GLU A 200 16.52 1.58 8.50
N THR A 201 15.38 2.23 8.21
CA THR A 201 15.08 2.79 6.89
C THR A 201 15.98 3.99 6.55
N PHE A 202 16.44 4.74 7.55
CA PHE A 202 17.39 5.83 7.34
C PHE A 202 18.79 5.30 7.03
N TYR A 203 19.27 4.29 7.76
CA TYR A 203 20.53 3.62 7.42
C TYR A 203 20.47 3.01 6.02
N ALA A 204 19.31 2.45 5.65
CA ALA A 204 19.06 1.93 4.32
C ALA A 204 19.23 2.97 3.20
N SER A 205 19.07 4.25 3.51
CA SER A 205 19.25 5.29 2.51
C SER A 205 20.70 5.67 2.22
N VAL A 206 21.58 5.52 3.21
CA VAL A 206 22.96 6.02 3.15
C VAL A 206 23.96 4.92 2.77
N VAL A 207 23.75 3.70 3.27
CA VAL A 207 24.68 2.58 3.06
C VAL A 207 24.96 2.31 1.57
N PRO A 208 23.98 2.26 0.66
CA PRO A 208 24.24 2.02 -0.77
C PRO A 208 25.10 3.11 -1.40
N ALA A 209 24.86 4.37 -1.03
CA ALA A 209 25.61 5.51 -1.55
C ALA A 209 27.08 5.46 -1.08
N LEU A 210 27.31 5.12 0.19
CA LEU A 210 28.67 4.96 0.73
C LEU A 210 29.41 3.79 0.09
N VAL A 211 28.74 2.66 -0.13
CA VAL A 211 29.32 1.50 -0.83
C VAL A 211 29.67 1.86 -2.27
N GLY A 212 28.78 2.56 -2.97
CA GLY A 212 29.02 3.05 -4.33
C GLY A 212 30.22 3.99 -4.40
N TRP A 213 30.29 4.96 -3.49
CA TRP A 213 31.42 5.89 -3.39
C TRP A 213 32.74 5.17 -3.07
N ALA A 214 32.75 4.29 -2.08
CA ALA A 214 33.94 3.51 -1.72
C ALA A 214 34.45 2.64 -2.87
N ALA A 215 33.53 2.05 -3.67
CA ALA A 215 33.89 1.27 -4.85
C ALA A 215 34.61 2.10 -5.92
N LEU A 216 34.41 3.43 -5.98
CA LEU A 216 35.12 4.30 -6.92
C LEU A 216 36.54 4.65 -6.48
N LEU A 217 36.90 4.39 -5.23
CA LEU A 217 38.23 4.67 -4.68
C LEU A 217 39.23 3.53 -4.91
N VAL A 218 38.73 2.36 -5.33
CA VAL A 218 39.55 1.17 -5.59
C VAL A 218 39.74 0.97 -7.11
N PRO A 219 40.73 0.16 -7.54
CA PRO A 219 40.92 -0.16 -8.94
C PRO A 219 39.64 -0.73 -9.57
N VAL A 220 39.35 -0.35 -10.82
CA VAL A 220 38.09 -0.69 -11.51
C VAL A 220 37.83 -2.20 -11.59
N ILE A 221 38.89 -3.01 -11.68
CA ILE A 221 38.82 -4.48 -11.64
C ILE A 221 38.22 -5.03 -10.34
N VAL A 222 38.37 -4.31 -9.22
CA VAL A 222 37.76 -4.61 -7.92
C VAL A 222 36.40 -3.90 -7.80
N ALA A 223 36.27 -2.69 -8.33
CA ALA A 223 35.04 -1.91 -8.26
C ALA A 223 33.83 -2.62 -8.89
N LEU A 224 33.99 -3.21 -10.08
CA LEU A 224 32.89 -3.87 -10.80
C LEU A 224 32.24 -5.03 -10.02
N PRO A 225 32.99 -6.04 -9.52
CA PRO A 225 32.39 -7.12 -8.73
C PRO A 225 31.82 -6.62 -7.40
N VAL A 226 32.44 -5.62 -6.75
CA VAL A 226 31.90 -4.99 -5.53
C VAL A 226 30.54 -4.35 -5.80
N LEU A 227 30.42 -3.56 -6.86
CA LEU A 227 29.16 -2.93 -7.24
C LEU A 227 28.09 -3.97 -7.62
N ALA A 228 28.46 -5.01 -8.36
CA ALA A 228 27.54 -6.09 -8.73
C ALA A 228 27.00 -6.81 -7.48
N ALA A 229 27.89 -7.15 -6.55
CA ALA A 229 27.51 -7.75 -5.26
C ALA A 229 26.62 -6.80 -4.46
N ALA A 230 26.97 -5.51 -4.37
CA ALA A 230 26.20 -4.51 -3.65
C ALA A 230 24.76 -4.42 -4.18
N PHE A 231 24.54 -4.40 -5.49
CA PHE A 231 23.20 -4.42 -6.08
C PHE A 231 22.39 -5.64 -5.66
N VAL A 232 22.98 -6.84 -5.70
CA VAL A 232 22.31 -8.09 -5.34
C VAL A 232 22.01 -8.16 -3.85
N LEU A 233 22.99 -7.86 -2.99
CA LEU A 233 22.83 -7.86 -1.54
C LEU A 233 21.78 -6.83 -1.13
N TRP A 234 21.79 -5.64 -1.74
CA TRP A 234 20.80 -4.62 -1.46
C TRP A 234 19.39 -5.07 -1.82
N ARG A 235 19.24 -5.70 -2.99
CA ARG A 235 17.95 -6.23 -3.43
C ARG A 235 17.45 -7.35 -2.53
N TYR A 236 18.35 -8.19 -2.02
CA TYR A 236 18.01 -9.21 -1.04
C TYR A 236 17.54 -8.59 0.28
N TRP A 237 18.24 -7.55 0.77
CA TRP A 237 17.84 -6.82 1.97
C TRP A 237 16.47 -6.16 1.82
N GLU A 238 16.21 -5.47 0.70
CA GLU A 238 14.89 -4.90 0.35
C GLU A 238 13.80 -5.99 0.32
N TYR A 239 14.14 -7.17 -0.19
CA TYR A 239 13.21 -8.29 -0.25
C TYR A 239 12.89 -8.88 1.14
N GLN A 240 13.73 -8.69 2.15
CA GLN A 240 13.43 -9.15 3.52
C GLN A 240 12.69 -8.07 4.32
N HIS A 241 13.08 -6.80 4.19
CA HIS A 241 12.61 -5.72 5.08
C HIS A 241 11.53 -4.81 4.47
N ALA A 242 11.41 -4.73 3.14
CA ALA A 242 10.52 -3.76 2.46
C ALA A 242 9.40 -4.42 1.62
N ARG A 243 9.00 -5.67 1.93
CA ARG A 243 7.99 -6.40 1.13
C ARG A 243 6.59 -5.79 1.19
N THR A 244 6.23 -5.22 2.34
CA THR A 244 4.90 -4.66 2.61
C THR A 244 4.82 -3.20 2.20
N THR A 245 5.93 -2.47 2.28
CA THR A 245 6.03 -1.04 1.97
C THR A 245 6.02 -0.76 0.46
N LEU A 246 6.64 -1.63 -0.36
CA LEU A 246 6.79 -1.39 -1.80
C LEU A 246 5.67 -2.08 -2.63
N PRO A 247 4.99 -1.35 -3.55
CA PRO A 247 4.01 -1.95 -4.46
C PRO A 247 4.57 -3.09 -5.30
N ARG A 248 3.76 -4.12 -5.58
CA ARG A 248 4.17 -5.32 -6.32
C ARG A 248 4.81 -5.01 -7.69
N TRP A 249 4.28 -4.02 -8.41
CA TRP A 249 4.81 -3.61 -9.72
C TRP A 249 6.22 -3.04 -9.62
N PHE A 250 6.46 -2.19 -8.63
CA PHE A 250 7.74 -1.54 -8.42
C PHE A 250 8.80 -2.56 -8.04
N ARG A 251 8.45 -3.53 -7.18
CA ARG A 251 9.36 -4.63 -6.84
C ARG A 251 9.77 -5.47 -8.05
N ARG A 252 8.85 -5.75 -8.99
CA ARG A 252 9.18 -6.49 -10.22
C ARG A 252 10.15 -5.70 -11.09
N LEU A 253 9.85 -4.42 -11.32
CA LEU A 253 10.72 -3.50 -12.06
C LEU A 253 12.10 -3.43 -11.40
N ARG A 254 12.15 -3.21 -10.08
CA ARG A 254 13.37 -3.14 -9.28
C ARG A 254 14.25 -4.39 -9.44
N THR A 255 13.65 -5.58 -9.37
CA THR A 255 14.38 -6.83 -9.58
C THR A 255 14.94 -6.90 -11.01
N ALA A 256 14.16 -6.57 -12.04
CA ALA A 256 14.64 -6.57 -13.42
C ALA A 256 15.81 -5.61 -13.64
N LEU A 257 15.73 -4.38 -13.10
CA LEU A 257 16.80 -3.38 -13.17
C LEU A 257 18.06 -3.84 -12.43
N THR A 258 17.90 -4.44 -11.24
CA THR A 258 19.02 -4.96 -10.46
C THR A 258 19.73 -6.10 -11.20
N VAL A 259 18.97 -7.04 -11.75
CA VAL A 259 19.51 -8.16 -12.53
C VAL A 259 20.24 -7.65 -13.76
N GLY A 260 19.65 -6.71 -14.50
CA GLY A 260 20.30 -6.10 -15.66
C GLY A 260 21.60 -5.39 -15.30
N ALA A 261 21.60 -4.54 -14.27
CA ALA A 261 22.79 -3.83 -13.81
C ALA A 261 23.89 -4.79 -13.33
N ALA A 262 23.55 -5.75 -12.47
CA ALA A 262 24.51 -6.74 -11.95
C ALA A 262 25.07 -7.62 -13.07
N ALA A 263 24.23 -8.04 -14.03
CA ALA A 263 24.68 -8.81 -15.18
C ALA A 263 25.64 -8.00 -16.07
N SER A 264 25.33 -6.73 -16.36
CA SER A 264 26.23 -5.86 -17.13
C SER A 264 27.59 -5.68 -16.45
N LEU A 265 27.60 -5.45 -15.13
CA LEU A 265 28.86 -5.33 -14.36
C LEU A 265 29.64 -6.65 -14.36
N ALA A 266 28.96 -7.79 -14.18
CA ALA A 266 29.58 -9.10 -14.19
C ALA A 266 30.11 -9.51 -15.57
N ILE A 267 29.44 -9.13 -16.65
CA ILE A 267 29.89 -9.35 -18.03
C ILE A 267 31.13 -8.49 -18.35
N ALA A 268 31.18 -7.26 -17.85
CA ALA A 268 32.30 -6.36 -18.08
C ALA A 268 33.57 -6.76 -17.32
N TRP A 269 33.42 -7.40 -16.16
CA TRP A 269 34.55 -7.71 -15.26
C TRP A 269 35.64 -8.60 -15.87
N PRO A 270 35.33 -9.74 -16.53
CA PRO A 270 36.35 -10.62 -17.14
C PRO A 270 37.23 -9.94 -18.19
N ALA A 271 36.70 -8.94 -18.91
CA ALA A 271 37.46 -8.21 -19.92
C ALA A 271 38.64 -7.39 -19.33
N LEU A 272 38.64 -7.17 -18.01
CA LEU A 272 39.71 -6.46 -17.31
C LEU A 272 40.85 -7.38 -16.84
N LEU A 273 40.63 -8.71 -16.77
CA LEU A 273 41.63 -9.66 -16.29
C LEU A 273 42.91 -9.69 -17.15
N PRO A 274 42.83 -9.69 -18.50
CA PRO A 274 44.02 -9.69 -19.36
C PRO A 274 44.88 -8.43 -19.22
N LEU A 275 44.26 -7.31 -18.82
CA LEU A 275 44.92 -6.01 -18.71
C LEU A 275 45.71 -5.84 -17.39
N SER A 276 45.49 -6.71 -16.42
CA SER A 276 46.11 -6.63 -15.09
C SER A 276 47.38 -7.45 -14.92
N GLY A 277 47.73 -8.28 -15.91
CA GLY A 277 48.87 -9.21 -15.87
C GLY A 277 50.06 -8.81 -16.75
N GLY A 278 50.14 -7.56 -17.20
CA GLY A 278 51.21 -7.02 -18.04
C GLY A 278 52.05 -5.97 -17.34
#